data_AF-A0A8J7U302-F1
#
_entry.id   AF-A0A8J7U302-F1
#
_cell.length_a   1.000
_cell.length_b   1.000
_cell.length_c   1.000
_cell.angle_alpha   90.00
_cell.angle_beta   90.00
_cell.angle_gamma   90.00
#
_symmetry.space_group_name_H-M   'P 1'
#
loop_
_entity.id
_entity.type
_entity.pdbx_description
1 polymer ?
#
loop_
_entity_poly.entity_id
_entity_poly.type
_entity_poly.pdbx_seq_one_letter_code
_entity_poly.pdbx_strand_id
1 'polypeptide(L)'
;MKTAVALMYLVASILFILGLKMLTRVKTARNGNRLSSTAMLLAVVATLLDMGQVDYTFIIAGIVLGSAIGAIMALKVEMTSMPEMVAMFNGFGGGASLLVAGSFLFENVFAGNLAFGGILPMDTTITLFISVLIGSVTLTGSLIAFGKLNGKISGQPILFPGNNILNLLLVVGILGSVVFVVGFNEDPNIAFTVSMTVIGLSCVLGVLLVTPIGGADMPVVISLLNSYSGLAASATGFVLGNNMLIICGALVGASGLILTQIMCKAMNRSLANVLFGGFGQADSGGGGGKNDDAYHSVKSCGPEEAAMIFESARDVIIVPGYGLAVAQAQHATKELADLLIKNGANVRYAIHPVAGRMPGHMNVLLAESNVPHEQLFDLDQINDDFQNADIALILGANDVVNPAATKDPDSPIHGMPVLKVWDSKTVFVVKRSLSPGFAAIPNDLFNYDNNMMLFGDAKKILTQLVHELKEMVD
;
A
#
# COMPACT_ATOMS: atom_id res chain seq x y z
N MET A 1 40.86 -4.80 8.45
CA MET A 1 39.75 -4.87 7.46
C MET A 1 38.41 -5.16 8.13
N LYS A 2 38.25 -6.28 8.87
CA LYS A 2 37.01 -6.63 9.58
C LYS A 2 36.43 -5.53 10.49
N THR A 3 37.25 -4.87 11.30
CA THR A 3 36.79 -3.75 12.15
C THR A 3 36.28 -2.56 11.33
N ALA A 4 36.91 -2.26 10.19
CA ALA A 4 36.46 -1.20 9.31
C ALA A 4 35.12 -1.55 8.65
N VAL A 5 34.93 -2.80 8.21
CA VAL A 5 33.66 -3.31 7.69
C VAL A 5 32.55 -3.19 8.74
N ALA A 6 32.81 -3.64 9.98
CA ALA A 6 31.85 -3.54 11.08
C ALA A 6 31.47 -2.06 11.38
N LEU A 7 32.44 -1.15 11.37
CA LEU A 7 32.18 0.28 11.53
C LEU A 7 31.39 0.87 10.35
N MET A 8 31.67 0.46 9.12
CA MET A 8 30.87 0.87 7.95
C MET A 8 29.43 0.38 8.08
N TYR A 9 29.19 -0.89 8.44
CA TYR A 9 27.83 -1.38 8.70
C TYR A 9 27.14 -0.60 9.81
N LEU A 10 27.82 -0.30 10.92
CA LEU A 10 27.26 0.51 12.00
C LEU A 10 26.87 1.91 11.51
N VAL A 11 27.74 2.58 10.74
CA VAL A 11 27.47 3.89 10.17
C VAL A 11 26.28 3.81 9.20
N ALA A 12 26.24 2.83 8.28
CA ALA A 12 25.09 2.63 7.39
C ALA A 12 23.79 2.44 8.17
N SER A 13 23.77 1.61 9.21
CA SER A 13 22.58 1.40 10.05
C SER A 13 22.10 2.69 10.71
N ILE A 14 23.02 3.51 11.25
CA ILE A 14 22.67 4.83 11.82
C ILE A 14 22.08 5.75 10.75
N LEU A 15 22.69 5.78 9.56
CA LEU A 15 22.21 6.61 8.44
C LEU A 15 20.81 6.17 7.96
N PHE A 16 20.50 4.87 7.93
CA PHE A 16 19.15 4.38 7.63
C PHE A 16 18.13 4.81 8.68
N ILE A 17 18.45 4.69 9.97
CA ILE A 17 17.56 5.12 11.06
C ILE A 17 17.28 6.62 10.98
N LEU A 18 18.33 7.43 10.79
CA LEU A 18 18.19 8.88 10.62
C LEU A 18 17.42 9.23 9.35
N GLY A 19 17.67 8.51 8.24
CA GLY A 19 17.00 8.70 6.96
C GLY A 19 15.49 8.48 7.09
N LEU A 20 15.09 7.37 7.72
CA LEU A 20 13.68 7.05 7.98
C LEU A 20 13.03 8.04 8.94
N LYS A 21 13.73 8.47 10.00
CA LYS A 21 13.23 9.54 10.87
C LYS A 21 12.99 10.84 10.11
N MET A 22 13.88 11.19 9.18
CA MET A 22 13.73 12.39 8.35
C MET A 22 12.62 12.29 7.31
N LEU A 23 12.24 11.07 6.89
CA LEU A 23 11.09 10.85 6.00
C LEU A 23 9.75 11.12 6.67
N THR A 24 9.68 11.13 8.01
CA THR A 24 8.43 11.45 8.75
C THR A 24 8.01 12.92 8.65
N ARG A 25 8.89 13.81 8.16
CA ARG A 25 8.58 15.25 8.00
C ARG A 25 8.87 15.69 6.58
N VAL A 26 7.89 16.35 5.95
CA VAL A 26 7.96 16.86 4.58
C VAL A 26 9.24 17.67 4.33
N LYS A 27 9.57 18.61 5.22
CA LYS A 27 10.74 19.50 5.11
C LYS A 27 12.07 18.74 5.03
N THR A 28 12.18 17.59 5.70
CA THR A 28 13.41 16.78 5.76
C THR A 28 13.39 15.57 4.84
N ALA A 29 12.25 15.23 4.22
CA ALA A 29 12.04 13.99 3.47
C ALA A 29 13.07 13.80 2.33
N ARG A 30 13.34 14.86 1.54
CA ARG A 30 14.34 14.80 0.45
C ARG A 30 15.74 14.47 0.97
N ASN A 31 16.15 15.07 2.09
CA ASN A 31 17.45 14.80 2.70
C ASN A 31 17.47 13.42 3.36
N GLY A 32 16.35 12.98 3.95
CA GLY A 32 16.19 11.63 4.48
C GLY A 32 16.40 10.56 3.40
N ASN A 33 15.79 10.74 2.22
CA ASN A 33 15.99 9.83 1.09
C ASN A 33 17.46 9.78 0.63
N ARG A 34 18.11 10.94 0.46
CA ARG A 34 19.55 11.00 0.10
C ARG A 34 20.44 10.30 1.13
N LEU A 35 20.12 10.45 2.41
CA LEU A 35 20.84 9.79 3.50
C LEU A 35 20.71 8.27 3.42
N SER A 36 19.49 7.76 3.21
CA SER A 36 19.23 6.33 3.01
C SER A 36 19.91 5.76 1.76
N SER A 37 19.93 6.51 0.64
CA SER A 37 20.68 6.08 -0.56
C SER A 37 22.18 5.99 -0.31
N THR A 38 22.74 6.95 0.44
CA THR A 38 24.16 6.95 0.83
C THR A 38 24.47 5.77 1.77
N ALA A 39 23.58 5.49 2.71
CA ALA A 39 23.67 4.34 3.61
C ALA A 39 23.70 3.01 2.82
N MET A 40 22.84 2.88 1.82
CA MET A 40 22.79 1.70 0.95
C MET A 40 24.11 1.52 0.17
N LEU A 41 24.62 2.60 -0.44
CA LEU A 41 25.90 2.56 -1.14
C LEU A 41 27.05 2.14 -0.21
N LEU A 42 27.10 2.73 0.99
CA LEU A 42 28.11 2.39 1.99
C LEU A 42 28.03 0.92 2.41
N ALA A 43 26.82 0.38 2.59
CA ALA A 43 26.62 -1.02 2.93
C ALA A 43 27.08 -1.97 1.80
N VAL A 44 26.75 -1.66 0.54
CA VAL A 44 27.21 -2.44 -0.61
C VAL A 44 28.74 -2.45 -0.68
N VAL A 45 29.39 -1.29 -0.53
CA VAL A 45 30.86 -1.18 -0.52
C VAL A 45 31.46 -1.99 0.64
N ALA A 46 30.87 -1.91 1.83
CA ALA A 46 31.33 -2.67 2.98
C ALA A 46 31.27 -4.19 2.74
N THR A 47 30.18 -4.69 2.15
CA THR A 47 30.04 -6.11 1.79
C THR A 47 31.07 -6.54 0.75
N LEU A 48 31.31 -5.74 -0.29
CA LEU A 48 32.31 -6.05 -1.32
C LEU A 48 33.74 -6.12 -0.77
N LEU A 49 34.05 -5.32 0.24
CA LEU A 49 35.33 -5.33 0.94
C LEU A 49 35.48 -6.54 1.89
N ASP A 50 34.38 -7.04 2.44
CA ASP A 50 34.40 -8.20 3.34
C ASP A 50 34.52 -9.54 2.60
N MET A 51 33.99 -9.59 1.38
CA MET A 51 33.94 -10.81 0.54
C MET A 51 35.31 -11.38 0.14
N GLY A 52 36.40 -10.60 0.18
CA GLY A 52 37.74 -11.10 -0.17
C GLY A 52 37.91 -11.34 -1.67
N GLN A 53 38.53 -12.46 -2.08
CA GLN A 53 38.70 -12.81 -3.50
C GLN A 53 37.46 -13.53 -4.03
N VAL A 54 36.57 -12.78 -4.67
CA VAL A 54 35.37 -13.32 -5.34
C VAL A 54 35.37 -12.89 -6.80
N ASP A 55 34.75 -13.69 -7.67
CA ASP A 55 34.47 -13.27 -9.03
C ASP A 55 33.44 -12.13 -9.03
N TYR A 56 33.96 -10.91 -9.19
CA TYR A 56 33.14 -9.70 -9.25
C TYR A 56 32.28 -9.62 -10.52
N THR A 57 32.52 -10.46 -11.53
CA THR A 57 31.82 -10.40 -12.83
C THR A 57 30.31 -10.54 -12.65
N PHE A 58 29.87 -11.60 -11.95
CA PHE A 58 28.43 -11.83 -11.72
C PHE A 58 27.80 -10.81 -10.78
N ILE A 59 28.56 -10.33 -9.79
CA ILE A 59 28.09 -9.32 -8.82
C ILE A 59 27.85 -7.98 -9.55
N ILE A 60 28.84 -7.51 -10.31
CA ILE A 60 28.73 -6.26 -11.07
C ILE A 60 27.65 -6.38 -12.14
N ALA A 61 27.59 -7.49 -12.88
CA ALA A 61 26.55 -7.72 -13.88
C ALA A 61 25.15 -7.68 -13.24
N GLY A 62 24.96 -8.31 -12.09
CA GLY A 62 23.70 -8.28 -11.34
C GLY A 62 23.33 -6.88 -10.87
N ILE A 63 24.27 -6.12 -10.29
CA ILE A 63 24.05 -4.73 -9.86
C ILE A 63 23.66 -3.86 -11.06
N VAL A 64 24.41 -3.93 -12.16
CA VAL A 64 24.16 -3.10 -13.35
C VAL A 64 22.81 -3.43 -13.97
N LEU A 65 22.52 -4.72 -14.19
CA LEU A 65 21.28 -5.15 -14.83
C LEU A 65 20.06 -4.88 -13.93
N GLY A 66 20.14 -5.21 -12.65
CA GLY A 66 19.08 -4.95 -11.68
C GLY A 66 18.81 -3.45 -11.49
N SER A 67 19.86 -2.64 -11.37
CA SER A 67 19.73 -1.18 -11.24
C SER A 67 19.16 -0.54 -12.51
N ALA A 68 19.57 -1.01 -13.70
CA ALA A 68 19.05 -0.52 -14.96
C ALA A 68 17.55 -0.82 -15.12
N ILE A 69 17.13 -2.07 -14.86
CA ILE A 69 15.72 -2.45 -14.88
C ILE A 69 14.92 -1.63 -13.86
N GLY A 70 15.41 -1.55 -12.62
CA GLY A 70 14.78 -0.77 -11.57
C GLY A 70 14.63 0.72 -11.91
N ALA A 71 15.66 1.34 -12.49
CA ALA A 71 15.62 2.74 -12.88
C ALA A 71 14.64 2.99 -14.03
N ILE A 72 14.64 2.12 -15.06
CA ILE A 72 13.69 2.22 -16.17
C ILE A 72 12.25 2.11 -15.67
N MET A 73 11.98 1.16 -14.78
CA MET A 73 10.63 0.96 -14.24
C MET A 73 10.21 2.15 -13.36
N ALA A 74 11.10 2.66 -12.51
CA ALA A 74 10.83 3.81 -11.65
C ALA A 74 10.60 5.11 -12.43
N LEU A 75 11.30 5.31 -13.55
CA LEU A 75 11.16 6.52 -14.38
C LEU A 75 9.95 6.49 -15.32
N LYS A 76 9.42 5.30 -15.65
CA LYS A 76 8.31 5.14 -16.59
C LYS A 76 6.94 4.92 -15.93
N VAL A 77 6.90 4.61 -14.63
CA VAL A 77 5.62 4.38 -13.95
C VAL A 77 4.85 5.70 -13.80
N GLU A 78 3.57 5.68 -14.14
CA GLU A 78 2.63 6.76 -13.84
C GLU A 78 2.33 6.82 -12.34
N MET A 79 2.14 8.01 -11.79
CA MET A 79 1.92 8.21 -10.34
C MET A 79 0.66 7.51 -9.83
N THR A 80 -0.35 7.30 -10.68
CA THR A 80 -1.56 6.52 -10.37
C THR A 80 -1.32 5.02 -10.20
N SER A 81 -0.27 4.51 -10.83
CA SER A 81 0.14 3.10 -10.80
C SER A 81 1.27 2.84 -9.79
N MET A 82 1.58 3.83 -8.93
CA MET A 82 2.56 3.65 -7.86
C MET A 82 2.23 2.51 -6.88
N PRO A 83 0.95 2.21 -6.52
CA PRO A 83 0.64 1.09 -5.63
C PRO A 83 1.12 -0.28 -6.13
N GLU A 84 0.92 -0.58 -7.41
CA GLU A 84 1.30 -1.86 -7.99
C GLU A 84 2.82 -2.00 -8.12
N MET A 85 3.52 -0.91 -8.45
CA MET A 85 4.98 -0.88 -8.45
C MET A 85 5.56 -1.18 -7.06
N VAL A 86 4.99 -0.60 -6.01
CA VAL A 86 5.40 -0.87 -4.62
C VAL A 86 5.18 -2.34 -4.28
N ALA A 87 4.03 -2.92 -4.67
CA ALA A 87 3.77 -4.34 -4.48
C ALA A 87 4.88 -5.19 -5.13
N MET A 88 5.20 -4.93 -6.39
CA MET A 88 6.22 -5.68 -7.11
C MET A 88 7.62 -5.54 -6.51
N PHE A 89 8.04 -4.34 -6.09
CA PHE A 89 9.33 -4.13 -5.43
C PHE A 89 9.43 -4.85 -4.08
N ASN A 90 8.36 -4.89 -3.30
CA ASN A 90 8.32 -5.70 -2.07
C ASN A 90 8.48 -7.20 -2.40
N GLY A 91 7.84 -7.66 -3.47
CA GLY A 91 7.99 -9.02 -3.99
C GLY A 91 9.45 -9.34 -4.33
N PHE A 92 10.15 -8.46 -5.03
CA PHE A 92 11.58 -8.64 -5.33
C PHE A 92 12.46 -8.63 -4.07
N GLY A 93 12.13 -7.82 -3.05
CA GLY A 93 12.84 -7.85 -1.76
C GLY A 93 12.68 -9.20 -1.03
N GLY A 94 11.45 -9.73 -0.98
CA GLY A 94 11.18 -11.07 -0.45
C GLY A 94 11.86 -12.18 -1.26
N GLY A 95 11.81 -12.07 -2.59
CA GLY A 95 12.48 -12.98 -3.52
C GLY A 95 14.00 -12.98 -3.37
N ALA A 96 14.63 -11.82 -3.16
CA ALA A 96 16.05 -11.73 -2.88
C ALA A 96 16.42 -12.47 -1.58
N SER A 97 15.64 -12.29 -0.50
CA SER A 97 15.83 -13.00 0.76
C SER A 97 15.66 -14.52 0.59
N LEU A 98 14.69 -14.95 -0.21
CA LEU A 98 14.50 -16.35 -0.59
C LEU A 98 15.70 -16.91 -1.35
N LEU A 99 16.22 -16.18 -2.35
CA LEU A 99 17.37 -16.62 -3.15
C LEU A 99 18.64 -16.72 -2.31
N VAL A 100 18.85 -15.79 -1.38
CA VAL A 100 20.00 -15.84 -0.45
C VAL A 100 19.87 -17.04 0.50
N ALA A 101 18.69 -17.25 1.10
CA ALA A 101 18.44 -18.43 1.93
C ALA A 101 18.57 -19.75 1.14
N GLY A 102 18.08 -19.77 -0.11
CA GLY A 102 18.23 -20.90 -1.03
C GLY A 102 19.69 -21.18 -1.40
N SER A 103 20.49 -20.14 -1.60
CA SER A 103 21.95 -20.27 -1.81
C SER A 103 22.63 -20.87 -0.60
N PHE A 104 22.28 -20.42 0.61
CA PHE A 104 22.82 -20.98 1.85
C PHE A 104 22.45 -22.45 2.02
N LEU A 105 21.20 -22.83 1.71
CA LEU A 105 20.75 -24.22 1.68
C LEU A 105 21.55 -25.06 0.68
N PHE A 106 21.75 -24.56 -0.54
CA PHE A 106 22.51 -25.26 -1.56
C PHE A 106 23.96 -25.48 -1.14
N GLU A 107 24.63 -24.44 -0.66
CA GLU A 107 26.04 -24.51 -0.27
C GLU A 107 26.26 -25.43 0.93
N ASN A 108 25.46 -25.29 1.99
CA ASN A 108 25.70 -26.02 3.23
C ASN A 108 25.10 -27.43 3.21
N VAL A 109 23.89 -27.61 2.67
CA VAL A 109 23.17 -28.89 2.76
C VAL A 109 23.52 -29.79 1.57
N PHE A 110 23.40 -29.27 0.35
CA PHE A 110 23.60 -30.07 -0.86
C PHE A 110 25.07 -30.21 -1.23
N ALA A 111 25.76 -29.10 -1.49
CA ALA A 111 27.16 -29.11 -1.92
C ALA A 111 28.12 -29.48 -0.77
N GLY A 112 27.85 -28.97 0.43
CA GLY A 112 28.59 -29.29 1.65
C GLY A 112 28.30 -30.69 2.20
N ASN A 113 27.26 -31.36 1.69
CA ASN A 113 26.79 -32.68 2.14
C ASN A 113 26.56 -32.74 3.67
N LEU A 114 26.06 -31.64 4.25
CA LEU A 114 25.82 -31.53 5.69
C LEU A 114 24.35 -31.83 5.98
N ALA A 115 24.11 -32.73 6.94
CA ALA A 115 22.78 -32.94 7.49
C ALA A 115 22.44 -31.85 8.52
N PHE A 116 21.17 -31.45 8.58
CA PHE A 116 20.71 -30.47 9.56
C PHE A 116 20.84 -30.98 11.01
N GLY A 117 20.65 -32.28 11.25
CA GLY A 117 20.64 -32.89 12.57
C GLY A 117 21.98 -32.94 13.32
N GLY A 118 23.11 -32.56 12.71
CA GLY A 118 24.43 -32.71 13.34
C GLY A 118 25.40 -31.52 13.26
N ILE A 119 25.13 -30.50 12.45
CA ILE A 119 26.19 -29.53 12.06
C ILE A 119 25.72 -28.06 12.05
N LEU A 120 24.48 -27.77 11.62
CA LEU A 120 23.95 -26.40 11.69
C LEU A 120 23.32 -26.14 13.05
N PRO A 121 23.68 -25.02 13.73
CA PRO A 121 23.01 -24.60 14.94
C PRO A 121 21.49 -24.55 14.76
N MET A 122 20.75 -24.98 15.78
CA MET A 122 19.28 -25.08 15.76
C MET A 122 18.62 -23.72 15.45
N ASP A 123 19.19 -22.65 16.00
CA ASP A 123 18.79 -21.26 15.77
C ASP A 123 18.98 -20.83 14.31
N THR A 124 20.13 -21.14 13.70
CA THR A 124 20.38 -20.86 12.28
C THR A 124 19.39 -21.60 11.39
N THR A 125 19.13 -22.86 11.70
CA THR A 125 18.23 -23.70 10.90
C THR A 125 16.79 -23.22 10.96
N ILE A 126 16.27 -22.92 12.16
CA ILE A 126 14.93 -22.35 12.34
C ILE A 126 14.80 -21.02 11.59
N THR A 127 15.78 -20.15 11.76
CA THR A 127 15.80 -18.83 11.11
C THR A 127 15.85 -18.93 9.59
N LEU A 128 16.60 -19.90 9.06
CA LEU A 128 16.68 -20.17 7.62
C LEU A 128 15.32 -20.55 7.04
N PHE A 129 14.59 -21.46 7.67
CA PHE A 129 13.25 -21.84 7.23
C PHE A 129 12.23 -20.72 7.38
N ILE A 130 12.34 -19.89 8.41
CA ILE A 130 11.53 -18.66 8.55
C ILE A 130 11.83 -17.71 7.37
N SER A 131 13.09 -17.51 7.02
CA SER A 131 13.49 -16.66 5.89
C SER A 131 12.92 -17.18 4.56
N VAL A 132 13.02 -18.49 4.32
CA VAL A 132 12.45 -19.15 3.14
C VAL A 132 10.94 -18.97 3.08
N LEU A 133 10.23 -19.26 4.18
CA LEU A 133 8.77 -19.17 4.26
C LEU A 133 8.30 -17.74 3.97
N ILE A 134 8.81 -16.77 4.74
CA ILE A 134 8.39 -15.37 4.64
C ILE A 134 8.81 -14.79 3.28
N GLY A 135 10.02 -15.07 2.80
CA GLY A 135 10.50 -14.61 1.50
C GLY A 135 9.66 -15.12 0.33
N SER A 136 9.33 -16.42 0.34
CA SER A 136 8.50 -17.05 -0.70
C SER A 136 7.07 -16.51 -0.72
N VAL A 137 6.44 -16.43 0.47
CA VAL A 137 5.09 -15.86 0.63
C VAL A 137 5.05 -14.40 0.17
N THR A 138 6.09 -13.64 0.50
CA THR A 138 6.21 -12.23 0.09
C THR A 138 6.33 -12.09 -1.42
N LEU A 139 7.17 -12.91 -2.06
CA LEU A 139 7.36 -12.89 -3.51
C LEU A 139 6.05 -13.19 -4.24
N THR A 140 5.44 -14.35 -3.99
CA THR A 140 4.25 -14.77 -4.75
C THR A 140 3.01 -13.97 -4.38
N GLY A 141 2.83 -13.63 -3.09
CA GLY A 141 1.74 -12.77 -2.64
C GLY A 141 1.81 -11.38 -3.28
N SER A 142 3.00 -10.80 -3.39
CA SER A 142 3.21 -9.50 -4.03
C SER A 142 2.92 -9.53 -5.53
N LEU A 143 3.22 -10.62 -6.22
CA LEU A 143 2.89 -10.79 -7.64
C LEU A 143 1.37 -10.86 -7.86
N ILE A 144 0.62 -11.52 -6.97
CA ILE A 144 -0.85 -11.51 -7.02
C ILE A 144 -1.40 -10.11 -6.74
N ALA A 145 -0.87 -9.41 -5.72
CA ALA A 145 -1.26 -8.04 -5.41
C ALA A 145 -1.02 -7.09 -6.61
N PHE A 146 0.14 -7.19 -7.25
CA PHE A 146 0.46 -6.47 -8.48
C PHE A 146 -0.54 -6.78 -9.59
N GLY A 147 -0.82 -8.06 -9.86
CA GLY A 147 -1.75 -8.48 -10.89
C GLY A 147 -3.18 -7.96 -10.68
N LYS A 148 -3.64 -7.91 -9.43
CA LYS A 148 -4.96 -7.37 -9.06
C LYS A 148 -5.06 -5.86 -9.24
N LEU A 149 -4.01 -5.13 -8.89
CA LEU A 149 -4.01 -3.66 -9.00
C LEU A 149 -3.91 -3.19 -10.46
N ASN A 150 -3.13 -3.90 -11.28
CA ASN A 150 -2.97 -3.65 -12.72
C ASN A 150 -4.20 -4.11 -13.54
N GLY A 151 -5.13 -4.85 -12.91
CA GLY A 151 -6.34 -5.35 -13.56
C GLY A 151 -6.13 -6.60 -14.43
N LYS A 152 -4.95 -7.21 -14.39
CA LYS A 152 -4.67 -8.52 -15.03
C LYS A 152 -5.35 -9.68 -14.29
N ILE A 153 -5.57 -9.53 -12.98
CA ILE A 153 -6.34 -10.42 -12.13
C ILE A 153 -7.57 -9.66 -11.64
N SER A 154 -8.71 -10.34 -11.49
CA SER A 154 -9.92 -9.72 -10.94
C SER A 154 -9.64 -9.07 -9.58
N GLY A 155 -10.11 -7.82 -9.43
CA GLY A 155 -10.07 -7.10 -8.15
C GLY A 155 -11.09 -7.63 -7.13
N GLN A 156 -12.02 -8.49 -7.53
CA GLN A 156 -12.96 -9.11 -6.60
C GLN A 156 -12.29 -10.25 -5.80
N PRO A 157 -12.70 -10.48 -4.54
CA PRO A 157 -12.32 -11.67 -3.78
C PRO A 157 -12.59 -12.96 -4.57
N ILE A 158 -11.55 -13.77 -4.81
CA ILE A 158 -11.71 -15.09 -5.44
C ILE A 158 -11.75 -16.13 -4.31
N LEU A 159 -12.96 -16.54 -3.94
CA LEU A 159 -13.20 -17.53 -2.89
C LEU A 159 -13.44 -18.91 -3.51
N PHE A 160 -12.84 -19.93 -2.91
CA PHE A 160 -13.12 -21.33 -3.27
C PHE A 160 -13.38 -22.15 -1.99
N PRO A 161 -14.25 -23.17 -2.06
CA PRO A 161 -14.63 -23.96 -0.90
C PRO A 161 -13.40 -24.66 -0.30
N GLY A 162 -13.21 -24.52 1.01
CA GLY A 162 -12.09 -25.14 1.74
C GLY A 162 -10.76 -24.39 1.71
N ASN A 163 -10.70 -23.14 1.19
CA ASN A 163 -9.46 -22.35 1.13
C ASN A 163 -8.72 -22.27 2.48
N ASN A 164 -9.44 -22.04 3.59
CA ASN A 164 -8.80 -21.98 4.92
C ASN A 164 -8.23 -23.32 5.38
N ILE A 165 -8.92 -24.41 5.08
CA ILE A 165 -8.44 -25.75 5.41
C ILE A 165 -7.16 -26.01 4.61
N LEU A 166 -7.15 -25.67 3.32
CA LEU A 166 -5.97 -25.79 2.48
C LEU A 166 -4.80 -24.93 3.00
N ASN A 167 -5.05 -23.66 3.33
CA ASN A 167 -4.03 -22.77 3.89
C ASN A 167 -3.47 -23.31 5.22
N LEU A 168 -4.34 -23.80 6.10
CA LEU A 168 -3.93 -24.42 7.36
C LEU A 168 -3.11 -25.68 7.12
N LEU A 169 -3.54 -26.55 6.21
CA LEU A 169 -2.80 -27.76 5.84
C LEU A 169 -1.43 -27.44 5.24
N LEU A 170 -1.32 -26.38 4.43
CA LEU A 170 -0.04 -25.92 3.90
C LEU A 170 0.88 -25.42 5.02
N VAL A 171 0.37 -24.59 5.94
CA VAL A 171 1.17 -24.11 7.08
C VAL A 171 1.63 -25.28 7.96
N VAL A 172 0.72 -26.18 8.32
CA VAL A 172 1.04 -27.36 9.13
C VAL A 172 2.01 -28.29 8.38
N GLY A 173 1.82 -28.49 7.07
CA GLY A 173 2.70 -29.29 6.23
C GLY A 173 4.10 -28.71 6.12
N ILE A 174 4.23 -27.38 5.98
CA ILE A 174 5.51 -26.68 5.97
C ILE A 174 6.21 -26.85 7.33
N LEU A 175 5.53 -26.56 8.43
CA LEU A 175 6.10 -26.69 9.78
C LEU A 175 6.48 -28.14 10.09
N GLY A 176 5.64 -29.11 9.72
CA GLY A 176 5.92 -30.54 9.87
C GLY A 176 7.13 -30.98 9.05
N SER A 177 7.28 -30.45 7.83
CA SER A 177 8.45 -30.71 6.96
C SER A 177 9.74 -30.19 7.59
N VAL A 178 9.69 -29.01 8.20
CA VAL A 178 10.84 -28.43 8.93
C VAL A 178 11.19 -29.30 10.14
N VAL A 179 10.20 -29.66 10.97
CA VAL A 179 10.43 -30.53 12.14
C VAL A 179 11.01 -31.87 11.73
N PHE A 180 10.51 -32.47 10.64
CA PHE A 180 11.03 -33.74 10.10
C PHE A 180 12.51 -33.63 9.71
N VAL A 181 12.88 -32.60 8.94
CA VAL A 181 14.24 -32.40 8.46
C VAL A 181 15.21 -32.09 9.60
N VAL A 182 14.78 -31.34 10.60
CA VAL A 182 15.63 -30.92 11.72
C VAL A 182 15.78 -32.00 12.78
N GLY A 183 14.68 -32.70 13.12
CA GLY A 183 14.65 -33.60 14.27
C GLY A 183 14.81 -35.09 13.96
N PHE A 184 14.58 -35.49 12.71
CA PHE A 184 14.41 -36.92 12.38
C PHE A 184 15.15 -37.38 11.12
N ASN A 185 15.85 -36.48 10.42
CA ASN A 185 16.50 -36.81 9.17
C ASN A 185 17.98 -36.39 9.16
N GLU A 186 18.86 -37.36 8.93
CA GLU A 186 20.30 -37.16 8.81
C GLU A 186 20.80 -37.30 7.36
N ASP A 187 19.90 -37.49 6.38
CA ASP A 187 20.28 -37.65 4.97
C ASP A 187 20.26 -36.28 4.25
N PRO A 188 21.43 -35.78 3.80
CA PRO A 188 21.53 -34.50 3.10
C PRO A 188 20.65 -34.40 1.84
N ASN A 189 20.42 -35.51 1.13
CA ASN A 189 19.60 -35.51 -0.09
C ASN A 189 18.11 -35.33 0.23
N ILE A 190 17.65 -36.00 1.30
CA ILE A 190 16.27 -35.87 1.76
C ILE A 190 16.07 -34.46 2.33
N ALA A 191 17.00 -33.99 3.15
CA ALA A 191 17.02 -32.64 3.69
C ALA A 191 16.91 -31.56 2.59
N PHE A 192 17.69 -31.67 1.51
CA PHE A 192 17.62 -30.75 0.38
C PHE A 192 16.28 -30.84 -0.37
N THR A 193 15.80 -32.06 -0.64
CA THR A 193 14.53 -32.30 -1.34
C THR A 193 13.34 -31.74 -0.57
N VAL A 194 13.30 -31.94 0.74
CA VAL A 194 12.25 -31.40 1.60
C VAL A 194 12.37 -29.87 1.69
N SER A 195 13.58 -29.31 1.74
CA SER A 195 13.78 -27.85 1.71
C SER A 195 13.26 -27.21 0.42
N MET A 196 13.49 -27.83 -0.75
CA MET A 196 12.91 -27.39 -2.03
C MET A 196 11.39 -27.53 -2.05
N THR A 197 10.87 -28.59 -1.44
CA THR A 197 9.42 -28.79 -1.28
C THR A 197 8.81 -27.67 -0.42
N VAL A 198 9.46 -27.30 0.68
CA VAL A 198 9.04 -26.19 1.55
C VAL A 198 9.00 -24.87 0.79
N ILE A 199 10.00 -24.58 -0.06
CA ILE A 199 9.98 -23.38 -0.94
C ILE A 199 8.75 -23.41 -1.85
N GLY A 200 8.51 -24.54 -2.54
CA GLY A 200 7.36 -24.71 -3.42
C GLY A 200 6.02 -24.50 -2.71
N LEU A 201 5.83 -25.14 -1.55
CA LEU A 201 4.62 -24.99 -0.73
C LEU A 201 4.45 -23.56 -0.21
N SER A 202 5.54 -22.88 0.16
CA SER A 202 5.50 -21.49 0.63
C SER A 202 5.14 -20.52 -0.48
N CYS A 203 5.61 -20.77 -1.72
CA CYS A 203 5.20 -20.03 -2.90
C CYS A 203 3.70 -20.20 -3.17
N VAL A 204 3.18 -21.43 -3.10
CA VAL A 204 1.73 -21.71 -3.25
C VAL A 204 0.94 -21.01 -2.14
N LEU A 205 1.41 -21.08 -0.90
CA LEU A 205 0.77 -20.42 0.24
C LEU A 205 0.64 -18.91 0.01
N GLY A 206 1.69 -18.24 -0.50
CA GLY A 206 1.61 -16.80 -0.80
C GLY A 206 0.55 -16.47 -1.85
N VAL A 207 0.37 -17.31 -2.88
CA VAL A 207 -0.71 -17.15 -3.86
C VAL A 207 -2.07 -17.30 -3.18
N LEU A 208 -2.27 -18.34 -2.40
CA LEU A 208 -3.56 -18.66 -1.78
C LEU A 208 -3.96 -17.69 -0.65
N LEU A 209 -2.99 -17.05 0.01
CA LEU A 209 -3.26 -16.03 1.04
C LEU A 209 -3.75 -14.70 0.44
N VAL A 210 -3.25 -14.29 -0.74
CA VAL A 210 -3.59 -12.98 -1.34
C VAL A 210 -4.77 -13.08 -2.32
N THR A 211 -4.98 -14.24 -2.95
CA THR A 211 -6.09 -14.50 -3.87
C THR A 211 -7.51 -14.22 -3.30
N PRO A 212 -7.85 -14.56 -2.05
CA PRO A 212 -9.18 -14.28 -1.49
C PRO A 212 -9.38 -12.82 -1.06
N ILE A 213 -8.32 -12.00 -1.03
CA ILE A 213 -8.43 -10.63 -0.52
C ILE A 213 -8.97 -9.71 -1.63
N GLY A 214 -9.92 -8.83 -1.32
CA GLY A 214 -10.49 -7.89 -2.28
C GLY A 214 -9.56 -6.73 -2.62
N GLY A 215 -9.80 -6.08 -3.76
CA GLY A 215 -9.07 -4.89 -4.20
C GLY A 215 -9.04 -3.74 -3.17
N ALA A 216 -10.01 -3.69 -2.26
CA ALA A 216 -10.19 -2.62 -1.26
C ALA A 216 -9.04 -2.64 -0.28
N ASP A 217 -8.70 -3.87 0.07
CA ASP A 217 -7.81 -4.19 1.16
C ASP A 217 -6.40 -4.45 0.63
N MET A 218 -6.20 -4.43 -0.70
CA MET A 218 -4.87 -4.54 -1.32
C MET A 218 -3.85 -3.54 -0.75
N PRO A 219 -4.20 -2.28 -0.45
CA PRO A 219 -3.25 -1.36 0.19
C PRO A 219 -2.74 -1.90 1.54
N VAL A 220 -3.61 -2.51 2.34
CA VAL A 220 -3.26 -3.14 3.63
C VAL A 220 -2.36 -4.35 3.39
N VAL A 221 -2.69 -5.19 2.40
CA VAL A 221 -1.88 -6.35 2.02
C VAL A 221 -0.49 -5.93 1.58
N ILE A 222 -0.35 -4.87 0.78
CA ILE A 222 0.95 -4.37 0.32
C ILE A 222 1.80 -3.90 1.50
N SER A 223 1.20 -3.20 2.46
CA SER A 223 1.89 -2.79 3.69
C SER A 223 2.31 -4.00 4.54
N LEU A 224 1.47 -5.04 4.62
CA LEU A 224 1.81 -6.28 5.31
C LEU A 224 2.95 -7.04 4.62
N LEU A 225 2.91 -7.16 3.30
CA LEU A 225 3.97 -7.81 2.51
C LEU A 225 5.28 -7.01 2.55
N ASN A 226 5.21 -5.67 2.66
CA ASN A 226 6.39 -4.84 2.93
C ASN A 226 7.04 -5.21 4.28
N SER A 227 6.22 -5.40 5.32
CA SER A 227 6.73 -5.87 6.60
C SER A 227 7.37 -7.24 6.48
N TYR A 228 6.74 -8.17 5.75
CA TYR A 228 7.26 -9.51 5.54
C TYR A 228 8.61 -9.49 4.80
N SER A 229 8.78 -8.63 3.80
CA SER A 229 10.07 -8.39 3.14
C SER A 229 11.16 -8.00 4.16
N GLY A 230 10.86 -7.07 5.07
CA GLY A 230 11.78 -6.69 6.15
C GLY A 230 12.09 -7.82 7.13
N LEU A 231 11.08 -8.58 7.56
CA LEU A 231 11.26 -9.74 8.44
C LEU A 231 12.10 -10.85 7.78
N ALA A 232 11.88 -11.12 6.49
CA ALA A 232 12.68 -12.08 5.71
C ALA A 232 14.14 -11.62 5.59
N ALA A 233 14.38 -10.33 5.34
CA ALA A 233 15.72 -9.76 5.30
C ALA A 233 16.42 -9.86 6.67
N SER A 234 15.70 -9.62 7.77
CA SER A 234 16.26 -9.78 9.12
C SER A 234 16.59 -11.24 9.43
N ALA A 235 15.72 -12.19 9.05
CA ALA A 235 15.97 -13.61 9.20
C ALA A 235 17.19 -14.05 8.39
N THR A 236 17.30 -13.62 7.14
CA THR A 236 18.51 -13.80 6.31
C THR A 236 19.75 -13.21 6.99
N GLY A 237 19.62 -12.03 7.61
CA GLY A 237 20.70 -11.40 8.38
C GLY A 237 21.20 -12.27 9.52
N PHE A 238 20.31 -12.92 10.28
CA PHE A 238 20.69 -13.86 11.33
C PHE A 238 21.38 -15.11 10.76
N VAL A 239 20.87 -15.66 9.65
CA VAL A 239 21.51 -16.82 8.96
C VAL A 239 22.95 -16.50 8.55
N LEU A 240 23.19 -15.29 8.05
CA LEU A 240 24.51 -14.86 7.58
C LEU A 240 25.39 -14.21 8.66
N GLY A 241 24.88 -14.02 9.88
CA GLY A 241 25.56 -13.23 10.92
C GLY A 241 25.80 -11.77 10.53
N ASN A 242 24.93 -11.19 9.69
CA ASN A 242 25.06 -9.83 9.17
C ASN A 242 24.18 -8.85 9.96
N ASN A 243 24.81 -8.09 10.86
CA ASN A 243 24.14 -7.10 11.70
C ASN A 243 23.39 -6.01 10.91
N MET A 244 23.89 -5.62 9.74
CA MET A 244 23.24 -4.58 8.93
C MET A 244 21.89 -5.07 8.39
N LEU A 245 21.84 -6.31 7.88
CA LEU A 245 20.59 -6.93 7.41
C LEU A 245 19.60 -7.12 8.56
N ILE A 246 20.08 -7.53 9.74
CA ILE A 246 19.23 -7.66 10.95
C ILE A 246 18.61 -6.31 11.30
N ILE A 247 19.42 -5.25 11.43
CA ILE A 247 18.95 -3.93 11.85
C ILE A 247 18.00 -3.34 10.80
N CYS A 248 18.36 -3.35 9.52
CA CYS A 248 17.55 -2.75 8.47
C CYS A 248 16.26 -3.54 8.24
N GLY A 249 16.34 -4.88 8.24
CA GLY A 249 15.19 -5.76 8.09
C GLY A 249 14.19 -5.59 9.24
N ALA A 250 14.66 -5.58 10.48
CA ALA A 250 13.79 -5.35 11.65
C ALA A 250 13.11 -3.99 11.61
N LEU A 251 13.82 -2.93 11.18
CA LEU A 251 13.28 -1.59 11.08
C LEU A 251 12.16 -1.51 10.02
N VAL A 252 12.41 -2.04 8.82
CA VAL A 252 11.40 -2.11 7.74
C VAL A 252 10.21 -2.97 8.15
N GLY A 253 10.49 -4.13 8.76
CA GLY A 253 9.48 -5.06 9.27
C GLY A 253 8.53 -4.39 10.27
N ALA A 254 9.09 -3.72 11.28
CA ALA A 254 8.32 -3.02 12.30
C ALA A 254 7.53 -1.84 11.73
N SER A 255 8.16 -1.01 10.88
CA SER A 255 7.50 0.12 10.24
C SER A 255 6.32 -0.32 9.36
N GLY A 256 6.48 -1.43 8.63
CA GLY A 256 5.41 -2.00 7.82
C GLY A 256 4.23 -2.49 8.67
N LEU A 257 4.47 -3.18 9.79
CA LEU A 257 3.37 -3.62 10.68
C LEU A 257 2.62 -2.44 11.28
N ILE A 258 3.34 -1.41 11.74
CA ILE A 258 2.74 -0.20 12.30
C ILE A 258 1.86 0.48 11.24
N LEU A 259 2.37 0.64 10.01
CA LEU A 259 1.59 1.22 8.92
C LEU A 259 0.35 0.38 8.61
N THR A 260 0.46 -0.94 8.55
CA THR A 260 -0.66 -1.86 8.34
C THR A 260 -1.74 -1.67 9.41
N GLN A 261 -1.35 -1.56 10.68
CA GLN A 261 -2.28 -1.31 11.79
C GLN A 261 -2.99 0.05 11.68
N ILE A 262 -2.25 1.10 11.31
CA ILE A 262 -2.83 2.43 11.10
C ILE A 262 -3.87 2.39 9.97
N MET A 263 -3.55 1.70 8.87
CA MET A 263 -4.48 1.55 7.74
C MET A 263 -5.73 0.74 8.14
N CYS A 264 -5.56 -0.40 8.82
CA CYS A 264 -6.67 -1.19 9.35
C CYS A 264 -7.60 -0.35 10.24
N LYS A 265 -7.03 0.43 11.16
CA LYS A 265 -7.79 1.34 12.03
C LYS A 265 -8.52 2.41 11.22
N ALA A 266 -7.88 3.01 10.23
CA ALA A 266 -8.49 4.01 9.36
C ALA A 266 -9.62 3.44 8.47
N MET A 267 -9.60 2.15 8.17
CA MET A 267 -10.67 1.44 7.46
C MET A 267 -11.74 0.85 8.39
N ASN A 268 -11.61 1.03 9.72
CA ASN A 268 -12.39 0.32 10.74
C ASN A 268 -12.50 -1.20 10.51
N ARG A 269 -11.41 -1.83 10.06
CA ARG A 269 -11.33 -3.28 9.84
C ARG A 269 -10.12 -3.84 10.58
N SER A 270 -10.31 -4.94 11.31
CA SER A 270 -9.19 -5.65 11.94
C SER A 270 -8.30 -6.32 10.88
N LEU A 271 -7.03 -6.55 11.20
CA LEU A 271 -6.12 -7.30 10.31
C LEU A 271 -6.65 -8.71 10.02
N ALA A 272 -7.28 -9.36 11.00
CA ALA A 272 -7.93 -10.65 10.82
C ALA A 272 -9.09 -10.56 9.81
N ASN A 273 -9.91 -9.50 9.85
CA ASN A 273 -10.99 -9.29 8.90
C ASN A 273 -10.48 -8.96 7.48
N VAL A 274 -9.24 -8.46 7.34
CA VAL A 274 -8.63 -8.25 6.03
C VAL A 274 -8.08 -9.56 5.46
N LEU A 275 -7.37 -10.34 6.27
CA LEU A 275 -6.75 -11.59 5.83
C LEU A 275 -7.75 -12.74 5.66
N PHE A 276 -8.81 -12.74 6.48
CA PHE A 276 -9.79 -13.82 6.54
C PHE A 276 -11.23 -13.36 6.31
N GLY A 277 -11.53 -12.08 6.10
CA GLY A 277 -12.92 -11.57 6.04
C GLY A 277 -13.74 -11.97 4.81
N GLY A 278 -13.16 -12.72 3.86
CA GLY A 278 -13.95 -13.49 2.90
C GLY A 278 -14.72 -14.65 3.55
N PHE A 279 -14.41 -14.97 4.81
CA PHE A 279 -15.09 -15.99 5.62
C PHE A 279 -16.24 -15.35 6.40
N GLY A 280 -17.46 -15.71 6.03
CA GLY A 280 -18.68 -15.19 6.65
C GLY A 280 -19.65 -14.58 5.64
N GLN A 281 -19.20 -14.25 4.43
CA GLN A 281 -20.08 -14.02 3.27
C GLN A 281 -20.50 -15.34 2.60
N ALA A 282 -20.66 -16.40 3.40
CA ALA A 282 -21.49 -17.52 3.01
C ALA A 282 -22.94 -17.09 3.29
N ASP A 283 -23.69 -16.81 2.23
CA ASP A 283 -25.15 -16.68 2.25
C ASP A 283 -25.74 -15.98 3.49
N SER A 284 -25.39 -14.72 3.71
CA SER A 284 -26.43 -13.78 4.13
C SER A 284 -27.33 -13.54 2.92
N GLY A 285 -28.16 -14.52 2.60
CA GLY A 285 -29.34 -14.32 1.80
C GLY A 285 -30.20 -13.26 2.48
N GLY A 286 -30.40 -12.13 1.80
CA GLY A 286 -31.23 -11.03 2.28
C GLY A 286 -30.65 -9.68 1.91
N GLY A 287 -30.90 -9.25 0.67
CA GLY A 287 -30.45 -7.93 0.21
C GLY A 287 -30.26 -7.76 -1.29
N GLY A 288 -30.77 -8.67 -2.13
CA GLY A 288 -31.03 -8.38 -3.55
C GLY A 288 -32.17 -7.38 -3.72
N GLY A 289 -32.13 -6.27 -2.98
CA GLY A 289 -33.16 -5.25 -2.90
C GLY A 289 -32.66 -3.95 -3.50
N LYS A 290 -32.90 -3.76 -4.80
CA LYS A 290 -33.15 -2.47 -5.44
C LYS A 290 -32.13 -1.35 -5.18
N ASN A 291 -31.05 -1.31 -5.97
CA ASN A 291 -30.23 -0.09 -6.09
C ASN A 291 -30.99 1.10 -6.72
N ASP A 292 -32.12 0.87 -7.40
CA ASP A 292 -32.92 1.95 -7.99
C ASP A 292 -33.85 2.66 -6.97
N ASP A 293 -34.15 2.04 -5.81
CA ASP A 293 -34.97 2.65 -4.74
C ASP A 293 -34.12 3.31 -3.65
N ALA A 294 -32.79 3.34 -3.73
CA ALA A 294 -31.95 3.95 -2.68
C ALA A 294 -31.87 5.49 -2.79
N TYR A 295 -32.18 6.04 -3.97
CA TYR A 295 -32.01 7.44 -4.29
C TYR A 295 -33.35 8.08 -4.66
N HIS A 296 -33.87 8.95 -3.81
CA HIS A 296 -35.20 9.55 -4.00
C HIS A 296 -35.17 11.05 -4.31
N SER A 297 -34.08 11.74 -3.95
CA SER A 297 -33.98 13.21 -3.99
C SER A 297 -32.61 13.68 -4.47
N VAL A 298 -32.08 13.07 -5.55
CA VAL A 298 -30.78 13.46 -6.11
C VAL A 298 -30.92 14.76 -6.90
N LYS A 299 -30.32 15.83 -6.40
CA LYS A 299 -30.21 17.10 -7.12
C LYS A 299 -28.96 17.06 -8.00
N SER A 300 -29.10 17.46 -9.26
CA SER A 300 -27.98 17.63 -10.19
C SER A 300 -27.88 19.08 -10.63
N CYS A 301 -26.67 19.57 -10.85
CA CYS A 301 -26.41 20.92 -11.36
C CYS A 301 -25.47 20.84 -12.56
N GLY A 302 -25.54 21.84 -13.44
CA GLY A 302 -24.57 22.04 -14.52
C GLY A 302 -23.28 22.69 -14.03
N PRO A 303 -22.17 22.61 -14.78
CA PRO A 303 -20.95 23.37 -14.48
C PRO A 303 -21.19 24.88 -14.38
N GLU A 304 -22.09 25.43 -15.20
CA GLU A 304 -22.42 26.86 -15.23
C GLU A 304 -23.11 27.30 -13.93
N GLU A 305 -24.08 26.51 -13.46
CA GLU A 305 -24.78 26.75 -12.19
C GLU A 305 -23.86 26.63 -10.98
N ALA A 306 -22.99 25.61 -11.00
CA ALA A 306 -21.98 25.44 -9.97
C ALA A 306 -21.01 26.63 -9.96
N ALA A 307 -20.53 27.10 -11.11
CA ALA A 307 -19.60 28.24 -11.21
C ALA A 307 -20.14 29.49 -10.51
N MET A 308 -21.43 29.82 -10.68
CA MET A 308 -22.08 30.94 -9.97
C MET A 308 -22.02 30.80 -8.44
N ILE A 309 -22.18 29.58 -7.93
CA ILE A 309 -22.10 29.31 -6.49
C ILE A 309 -20.64 29.42 -6.01
N PHE A 310 -19.70 28.87 -6.79
CA PHE A 310 -18.25 28.93 -6.51
C PHE A 310 -17.69 30.36 -6.52
N GLU A 311 -18.19 31.24 -7.39
CA GLU A 311 -17.77 32.65 -7.46
C GLU A 311 -18.02 33.39 -6.13
N SER A 312 -19.15 33.12 -5.49
CA SER A 312 -19.56 33.77 -4.24
C SER A 312 -18.95 33.15 -2.97
N ALA A 313 -18.25 32.03 -3.09
CA ALA A 313 -17.77 31.25 -1.95
C ALA A 313 -16.52 31.88 -1.30
N ARG A 314 -16.46 31.85 0.04
CA ARG A 314 -15.32 32.36 0.80
C ARG A 314 -14.49 31.26 1.44
N ASP A 315 -15.09 30.12 1.76
CA ASP A 315 -14.37 28.95 2.29
C ASP A 315 -14.76 27.68 1.52
N VAL A 316 -13.78 27.08 0.85
CA VAL A 316 -13.95 25.91 -0.01
C VAL A 316 -13.03 24.79 0.45
N ILE A 317 -13.62 23.63 0.79
CA ILE A 317 -12.90 22.43 1.15
C ILE A 317 -13.01 21.41 0.02
N ILE A 318 -11.88 21.06 -0.59
CA ILE A 318 -11.81 20.07 -1.66
C ILE A 318 -11.50 18.70 -1.05
N VAL A 319 -12.31 17.70 -1.39
CA VAL A 319 -12.18 16.32 -0.93
C VAL A 319 -11.75 15.43 -2.11
N PRO A 320 -10.44 15.20 -2.32
CA PRO A 320 -9.95 14.35 -3.40
C PRO A 320 -10.23 12.86 -3.11
N GLY A 321 -10.65 12.14 -4.15
CA GLY A 321 -10.82 10.69 -4.12
C GLY A 321 -10.14 9.99 -5.29
N TYR A 322 -10.28 8.66 -5.36
CA TYR A 322 -9.64 7.87 -6.41
C TYR A 322 -10.10 8.26 -7.83
N GLY A 323 -11.33 8.76 -7.98
CA GLY A 323 -11.83 9.22 -9.29
C GLY A 323 -11.05 10.42 -9.86
N LEU A 324 -10.48 11.29 -9.00
CA LEU A 324 -9.59 12.37 -9.42
C LEU A 324 -8.28 11.83 -10.03
N ALA A 325 -7.73 10.78 -9.41
CA ALA A 325 -6.54 10.06 -9.90
C ALA A 325 -6.80 9.41 -11.26
N VAL A 326 -7.89 8.65 -11.38
CA VAL A 326 -8.25 7.95 -12.63
C VAL A 326 -8.48 8.93 -13.79
N ALA A 327 -9.07 10.10 -13.51
CA ALA A 327 -9.30 11.13 -14.52
C ALA A 327 -8.06 11.99 -14.82
N GLN A 328 -6.95 11.82 -14.08
CA GLN A 328 -5.77 12.68 -14.18
C GLN A 328 -6.12 14.17 -14.06
N ALA A 329 -6.97 14.50 -13.08
CA ALA A 329 -7.57 15.82 -12.93
C ALA A 329 -6.86 16.72 -11.91
N GLN A 330 -5.76 16.28 -11.30
CA GLN A 330 -5.01 17.00 -10.26
C GLN A 330 -4.55 18.41 -10.68
N HIS A 331 -4.19 18.61 -11.95
CA HIS A 331 -3.82 19.92 -12.47
C HIS A 331 -5.02 20.84 -12.65
N ALA A 332 -6.16 20.32 -13.13
CA ALA A 332 -7.40 21.08 -13.25
C ALA A 332 -7.95 21.47 -11.87
N THR A 333 -7.82 20.58 -10.87
CA THR A 333 -8.15 20.90 -9.48
C THR A 333 -7.27 22.01 -8.91
N LYS A 334 -5.97 22.01 -9.23
CA LYS A 334 -5.06 23.08 -8.80
C LYS A 334 -5.43 24.41 -9.46
N GLU A 335 -5.70 24.40 -10.75
CA GLU A 335 -6.11 25.60 -11.49
C GLU A 335 -7.41 26.20 -10.93
N LEU A 336 -8.41 25.36 -10.63
CA LEU A 336 -9.63 25.78 -9.95
C LEU A 336 -9.34 26.42 -8.59
N ALA A 337 -8.51 25.77 -7.77
CA ALA A 337 -8.14 26.29 -6.45
C ALA A 337 -7.40 27.64 -6.55
N ASP A 338 -6.50 27.80 -7.53
CA ASP A 338 -5.76 29.04 -7.73
C ASP A 338 -6.68 30.20 -8.15
N LEU A 339 -7.70 29.94 -8.98
CA LEU A 339 -8.73 30.93 -9.33
C LEU A 339 -9.55 31.34 -8.11
N LEU A 340 -10.00 30.39 -7.30
CA LEU A 340 -10.78 30.67 -6.10
C LEU A 340 -9.96 31.46 -5.08
N ILE A 341 -8.67 31.12 -4.89
CA ILE A 341 -7.75 31.87 -4.03
C ILE A 341 -7.54 33.29 -4.56
N LYS A 342 -7.42 33.47 -5.88
CA LYS A 342 -7.30 34.79 -6.51
C LYS A 342 -8.55 35.65 -6.28
N ASN A 343 -9.73 35.04 -6.21
CA ASN A 343 -10.99 35.70 -5.86
C ASN A 343 -11.16 35.95 -4.35
N GLY A 344 -10.17 35.59 -3.52
CA GLY A 344 -10.16 35.83 -2.09
C GLY A 344 -10.79 34.72 -1.25
N ALA A 345 -11.09 33.56 -1.84
CA ALA A 345 -11.57 32.39 -1.10
C ALA A 345 -10.42 31.65 -0.41
N ASN A 346 -10.68 31.10 0.77
CA ASN A 346 -9.82 30.17 1.47
C ASN A 346 -10.04 28.76 0.92
N VAL A 347 -9.04 28.16 0.27
CA VAL A 347 -9.13 26.81 -0.31
C VAL A 347 -8.23 25.84 0.45
N ARG A 348 -8.84 24.75 0.94
CA ARG A 348 -8.17 23.70 1.71
C ARG A 348 -8.51 22.32 1.16
N TYR A 349 -7.61 21.37 1.31
CA TYR A 349 -7.78 19.99 0.85
C TYR A 349 -7.92 19.06 2.05
N ALA A 350 -9.06 18.36 2.15
CA ALA A 350 -9.31 17.38 3.19
C ALA A 350 -8.95 15.97 2.70
N ILE A 351 -7.85 15.41 3.19
CA ILE A 351 -7.34 14.11 2.76
C ILE A 351 -7.79 13.03 3.74
N HIS A 352 -8.58 12.09 3.24
CA HIS A 352 -8.89 10.87 3.98
C HIS A 352 -7.68 9.91 3.96
N PRO A 353 -7.27 9.28 5.09
CA PRO A 353 -6.08 8.41 5.15
C PRO A 353 -6.10 7.24 4.15
N VAL A 354 -7.29 6.75 3.81
CA VAL A 354 -7.50 5.63 2.87
C VAL A 354 -8.02 6.06 1.50
N ALA A 355 -8.00 7.37 1.19
CA ALA A 355 -8.37 7.84 -0.14
C ALA A 355 -7.36 7.34 -1.19
N GLY A 356 -7.86 6.64 -2.21
CA GLY A 356 -7.06 6.13 -3.32
C GLY A 356 -6.78 4.63 -3.22
N ARG A 357 -5.59 4.23 -3.68
CA ARG A 357 -5.14 2.81 -3.74
C ARG A 357 -3.83 2.54 -3.00
N MET A 358 -3.29 3.51 -2.28
CA MET A 358 -2.13 3.34 -1.39
C MET A 358 -2.18 4.40 -0.28
N PRO A 359 -1.53 4.18 0.87
CA PRO A 359 -1.34 5.23 1.86
C PRO A 359 -0.70 6.47 1.24
N GLY A 360 -1.29 7.63 1.50
CA GLY A 360 -0.80 8.91 0.99
C GLY A 360 -0.92 9.09 -0.53
N HIS A 361 -1.71 8.26 -1.23
CA HIS A 361 -1.88 8.37 -2.69
C HIS A 361 -2.27 9.81 -3.10
N MET A 362 -3.28 10.39 -2.43
CA MET A 362 -3.74 11.75 -2.75
C MET A 362 -2.69 12.82 -2.43
N ASN A 363 -1.91 12.67 -1.35
CA ASN A 363 -0.84 13.61 -1.01
C ASN A 363 0.22 13.67 -2.11
N VAL A 364 0.60 12.50 -2.63
CA VAL A 364 1.60 12.39 -3.69
C VAL A 364 1.08 13.00 -5.00
N LEU A 365 -0.17 12.70 -5.36
CA LEU A 365 -0.80 13.19 -6.58
C LEU A 365 -1.01 14.72 -6.56
N LEU A 366 -1.40 15.29 -5.41
CA LEU A 366 -1.55 16.75 -5.26
C LEU A 366 -0.19 17.46 -5.16
N ALA A 367 0.83 16.79 -4.62
CA ALA A 367 2.19 17.33 -4.65
C ALA A 367 2.75 17.41 -6.08
N GLU A 368 2.40 16.45 -6.95
CA GLU A 368 2.74 16.47 -8.38
C GLU A 368 2.14 17.71 -9.09
N SER A 369 0.92 18.11 -8.74
CA SER A 369 0.30 19.33 -9.26
C SER A 369 0.73 20.62 -8.53
N ASN A 370 1.78 20.56 -7.70
CA ASN A 370 2.30 21.69 -6.92
C ASN A 370 1.30 22.32 -5.95
N VAL A 371 0.40 21.53 -5.36
CA VAL A 371 -0.41 22.00 -4.22
C VAL A 371 0.48 22.18 -3.00
N PRO A 372 0.48 23.37 -2.35
CA PRO A 372 1.20 23.59 -1.10
C PRO A 372 0.77 22.62 -0.01
N HIS A 373 1.73 21.98 0.65
CA HIS A 373 1.45 21.05 1.76
C HIS A 373 0.68 21.68 2.93
N GLU A 374 0.80 23.00 3.12
CA GLU A 374 0.08 23.75 4.16
C GLU A 374 -1.44 23.81 3.90
N GLN A 375 -1.87 23.55 2.67
CA GLN A 375 -3.28 23.44 2.30
C GLN A 375 -3.81 22.00 2.44
N LEU A 376 -2.95 21.02 2.73
CA LEU A 376 -3.34 19.61 2.86
C LEU A 376 -3.56 19.28 4.34
N PHE A 377 -4.80 18.95 4.69
CA PHE A 377 -5.18 18.62 6.06
C PHE A 377 -5.61 17.16 6.16
N ASP A 378 -5.23 16.52 7.26
CA ASP A 378 -5.70 15.19 7.60
C ASP A 378 -7.13 15.25 8.19
N LEU A 379 -7.83 14.11 8.16
CA LEU A 379 -9.22 13.97 8.63
C LEU A 379 -9.47 14.59 10.01
N ASP A 380 -8.60 14.30 10.99
CA ASP A 380 -8.76 14.77 12.38
C ASP A 380 -8.55 16.28 12.53
N GLN A 381 -7.88 16.92 11.56
CA GLN A 381 -7.55 18.34 11.60
C GLN A 381 -8.63 19.22 10.97
N ILE A 382 -9.39 18.69 10.00
CA ILE A 382 -10.31 19.47 9.17
C ILE A 382 -11.79 19.16 9.41
N ASN A 383 -12.11 18.07 10.13
CA ASN A 383 -13.50 17.63 10.25
C ASN A 383 -14.40 18.66 10.97
N ASP A 384 -13.88 19.36 11.97
CA ASP A 384 -14.65 20.38 12.70
C ASP A 384 -14.86 21.66 11.86
N ASP A 385 -14.06 21.86 10.81
CA ASP A 385 -14.13 23.06 9.97
C ASP A 385 -15.22 22.98 8.90
N PHE A 386 -15.76 21.80 8.59
CA PHE A 386 -16.83 21.65 7.59
C PHE A 386 -18.08 22.46 7.94
N GLN A 387 -18.38 22.66 9.23
CA GLN A 387 -19.52 23.48 9.68
C GLN A 387 -19.42 24.94 9.26
N ASN A 388 -18.20 25.44 9.04
CA ASN A 388 -17.93 26.81 8.63
C ASN A 388 -17.68 26.94 7.12
N ALA A 389 -17.57 25.82 6.39
CA ALA A 389 -17.29 25.82 4.97
C ALA A 389 -18.53 26.20 4.15
N ASP A 390 -18.35 27.09 3.18
CA ASP A 390 -19.41 27.42 2.23
C ASP A 390 -19.61 26.27 1.23
N ILE A 391 -18.51 25.68 0.77
CA ILE A 391 -18.54 24.60 -0.22
C ILE A 391 -17.64 23.44 0.21
N ALA A 392 -18.18 22.21 0.15
CA ALA A 392 -17.39 20.98 0.09
C ALA A 392 -17.42 20.39 -1.34
N LEU A 393 -16.28 20.42 -2.04
CA LEU A 393 -16.14 19.88 -3.40
C LEU A 393 -15.53 18.49 -3.38
N ILE A 394 -16.33 17.47 -3.65
CA ILE A 394 -15.93 16.07 -3.64
C ILE A 394 -15.55 15.62 -5.04
N LEU A 395 -14.30 15.19 -5.22
CA LEU A 395 -13.73 14.83 -6.52
C LEU A 395 -13.49 13.32 -6.60
N GLY A 396 -14.52 12.58 -7.02
CA GLY A 396 -14.41 11.14 -7.23
C GLY A 396 -14.17 10.33 -5.95
N ALA A 397 -14.63 10.85 -4.80
CA ALA A 397 -14.71 10.14 -3.53
C ALA A 397 -16.14 9.61 -3.31
N ASN A 398 -16.29 8.49 -2.60
CA ASN A 398 -17.60 7.89 -2.31
C ASN A 398 -17.66 7.40 -0.86
N ASP A 399 -16.91 6.35 -0.54
CA ASP A 399 -17.06 5.67 0.74
C ASP A 399 -16.51 6.52 1.90
N VAL A 400 -15.44 7.28 1.65
CA VAL A 400 -14.79 8.18 2.62
C VAL A 400 -15.60 9.41 3.02
N VAL A 401 -16.75 9.63 2.35
CA VAL A 401 -17.69 10.74 2.60
C VAL A 401 -19.11 10.21 2.85
N ASN A 402 -19.27 8.89 3.04
CA ASN A 402 -20.59 8.26 3.16
C ASN A 402 -21.13 8.35 4.61
N PRO A 403 -22.28 9.02 4.85
CA PRO A 403 -22.88 9.15 6.18
C PRO A 403 -23.28 7.82 6.82
N ALA A 404 -23.49 6.77 6.02
CA ALA A 404 -23.84 5.43 6.50
C ALA A 404 -22.80 4.89 7.50
N ALA A 405 -21.53 5.30 7.37
CA ALA A 405 -20.48 4.95 8.33
C ALA A 405 -20.76 5.42 9.76
N THR A 406 -21.57 6.47 9.95
CA THR A 406 -21.92 7.01 11.27
C THR A 406 -23.38 6.74 11.65
N LYS A 407 -24.28 6.68 10.67
CA LYS A 407 -25.74 6.66 10.91
C LYS A 407 -26.36 5.27 10.85
N ASP A 408 -25.77 4.33 10.10
CA ASP A 408 -26.35 3.02 9.86
C ASP A 408 -25.50 1.91 10.51
N PRO A 409 -25.95 1.34 11.64
CA PRO A 409 -25.26 0.24 12.32
C PRO A 409 -25.08 -1.02 11.48
N ASP A 410 -25.96 -1.25 10.49
CA ASP A 410 -25.93 -2.44 9.63
C ASP A 410 -25.02 -2.24 8.41
N SER A 411 -24.49 -1.03 8.21
CA SER A 411 -23.61 -0.72 7.10
C SER A 411 -22.26 -1.44 7.21
N PRO A 412 -21.73 -2.02 6.11
CA PRO A 412 -20.38 -2.62 6.09
C PRO A 412 -19.25 -1.66 6.46
N ILE A 413 -19.49 -0.35 6.39
CA ILE A 413 -18.53 0.71 6.73
C ILE A 413 -18.85 1.40 8.06
N HIS A 414 -19.80 0.89 8.85
CA HIS A 414 -20.15 1.46 10.14
C HIS A 414 -18.92 1.56 11.06
N GLY A 415 -18.75 2.71 11.71
CA GLY A 415 -17.61 3.04 12.57
C GLY A 415 -16.34 3.49 11.85
N MET A 416 -16.30 3.49 10.50
CA MET A 416 -15.22 4.11 9.74
C MET A 416 -15.22 5.63 9.97
N PRO A 417 -14.08 6.24 10.40
CA PRO A 417 -13.96 7.69 10.39
C PRO A 417 -14.18 8.18 8.95
N VAL A 418 -15.05 9.16 8.76
CA VAL A 418 -15.35 9.74 7.44
C VAL A 418 -15.20 11.25 7.50
N LEU A 419 -15.05 11.88 6.34
CA LEU A 419 -15.10 13.33 6.21
C LEU A 419 -16.57 13.78 6.27
N LYS A 420 -16.91 14.58 7.28
CA LYS A 420 -18.29 15.04 7.54
C LYS A 420 -18.70 16.19 6.62
N VAL A 421 -18.55 15.97 5.32
CA VAL A 421 -18.82 16.96 4.26
C VAL A 421 -20.24 17.50 4.29
N TRP A 422 -21.19 16.71 4.79
CA TRP A 422 -22.60 17.09 4.90
C TRP A 422 -22.86 18.22 5.91
N ASP A 423 -21.90 18.52 6.78
CA ASP A 423 -22.00 19.64 7.73
C ASP A 423 -21.72 21.01 7.05
N SER A 424 -21.25 21.02 5.80
CA SER A 424 -21.03 22.25 5.00
C SER A 424 -22.33 22.83 4.42
N LYS A 425 -22.30 24.11 4.03
CA LYS A 425 -23.49 24.78 3.49
C LYS A 425 -23.97 24.16 2.17
N THR A 426 -23.04 23.89 1.26
CA THR A 426 -23.31 23.25 -0.03
C THR A 426 -22.25 22.20 -0.34
N VAL A 427 -22.67 21.01 -0.78
CA VAL A 427 -21.79 19.93 -1.19
C VAL A 427 -21.92 19.73 -2.70
N PHE A 428 -20.79 19.68 -3.40
CA PHE A 428 -20.75 19.28 -4.81
C PHE A 428 -20.05 17.94 -4.97
N VAL A 429 -20.70 16.98 -5.63
CA VAL A 429 -20.11 15.67 -5.91
C VAL A 429 -19.86 15.51 -7.39
N VAL A 430 -18.59 15.42 -7.78
CA VAL A 430 -18.17 15.17 -9.17
C VAL A 430 -17.98 13.67 -9.38
N LYS A 431 -18.86 13.05 -10.17
CA LYS A 431 -18.82 11.61 -10.48
C LYS A 431 -19.49 11.31 -11.81
N ARG A 432 -19.10 10.21 -12.47
CA ARG A 432 -19.68 9.80 -13.77
C ARG A 432 -21.12 9.29 -13.68
N SER A 433 -21.48 8.66 -12.55
CA SER A 433 -22.77 8.00 -12.34
C SER A 433 -23.03 7.84 -10.84
N LEU A 434 -24.24 7.39 -10.47
CA LEU A 434 -24.61 6.99 -9.11
C LEU A 434 -24.08 5.61 -8.70
N SER A 435 -23.21 5.00 -9.51
CA SER A 435 -22.61 3.70 -9.21
C SER A 435 -21.89 3.74 -7.87
N PRO A 436 -21.93 2.66 -7.08
CA PRO A 436 -21.31 2.64 -5.76
C PRO A 436 -19.78 2.73 -5.84
N GLY A 437 -19.16 3.02 -4.70
CA GLY A 437 -17.71 3.09 -4.53
C GLY A 437 -17.08 1.71 -4.38
N PHE A 438 -16.00 1.65 -3.60
CA PHE A 438 -15.29 0.40 -3.37
C PHE A 438 -16.15 -0.58 -2.56
N ALA A 439 -16.79 -0.09 -1.50
CA ALA A 439 -17.63 -0.89 -0.61
C ALA A 439 -18.91 -1.44 -1.25
N ALA A 440 -19.20 -1.10 -2.52
CA ALA A 440 -20.37 -1.56 -3.27
C ALA A 440 -21.74 -1.21 -2.64
N ILE A 441 -21.78 -0.21 -1.75
CA ILE A 441 -23.00 0.29 -1.11
C ILE A 441 -23.44 1.65 -1.70
N PRO A 442 -24.75 1.97 -1.68
CA PRO A 442 -25.24 3.31 -1.98
C PRO A 442 -24.72 4.34 -0.97
N ASN A 443 -24.71 5.61 -1.36
CA ASN A 443 -24.23 6.70 -0.53
C ASN A 443 -25.36 7.68 -0.18
N ASP A 444 -25.78 7.66 1.08
CA ASP A 444 -26.89 8.47 1.57
C ASP A 444 -26.68 9.97 1.37
N LEU A 445 -25.42 10.43 1.30
CA LEU A 445 -25.08 11.83 1.01
C LEU A 445 -25.77 12.35 -0.23
N PHE A 446 -25.99 11.50 -1.23
CA PHE A 446 -26.55 11.91 -2.52
C PHE A 446 -28.01 12.35 -2.42
N ASN A 447 -28.71 11.94 -1.36
CA ASN A 447 -30.08 12.33 -1.08
C ASN A 447 -30.19 13.63 -0.27
N TYR A 448 -29.07 14.18 0.23
CA TYR A 448 -29.11 15.32 1.14
C TYR A 448 -29.49 16.61 0.40
N ASP A 449 -30.24 17.47 1.07
CA ASP A 449 -30.77 18.68 0.44
C ASP A 449 -29.71 19.69 0.00
N ASN A 450 -28.60 19.75 0.74
CA ASN A 450 -27.44 20.59 0.45
C ASN A 450 -26.46 19.96 -0.55
N ASN A 451 -26.72 18.76 -1.06
CA ASN A 451 -25.85 18.08 -2.00
C ASN A 451 -26.32 18.28 -3.46
N MET A 452 -25.37 18.62 -4.33
CA MET A 452 -25.56 18.75 -5.78
C MET A 452 -24.59 17.85 -6.54
N MET A 453 -25.13 17.03 -7.43
CA MET A 453 -24.34 16.14 -8.29
C MET A 453 -23.89 16.86 -9.56
N LEU A 454 -22.60 16.77 -9.86
CA LEU A 454 -21.99 17.18 -11.12
C LEU A 454 -21.60 15.92 -11.90
N PHE A 455 -22.47 15.52 -12.83
CA PHE A 455 -22.26 14.27 -13.58
C PHE A 455 -21.26 14.44 -14.71
N GLY A 456 -20.16 13.70 -14.65
CA GLY A 456 -19.16 13.70 -15.72
C GLY A 456 -17.82 13.09 -15.31
N ASP A 457 -16.90 13.08 -16.28
CA ASP A 457 -15.49 12.85 -15.98
C ASP A 457 -14.93 14.04 -15.17
N ALA A 458 -14.16 13.75 -14.11
CA ALA A 458 -13.72 14.79 -13.18
C ALA A 458 -12.86 15.86 -13.87
N LYS A 459 -12.00 15.47 -14.82
CA LYS A 459 -11.15 16.42 -15.55
C LYS A 459 -12.01 17.32 -16.43
N LYS A 460 -13.00 16.76 -17.12
CA LYS A 460 -13.90 17.53 -17.99
C LYS A 460 -14.70 18.56 -17.18
N ILE A 461 -15.34 18.14 -16.09
CA ILE A 461 -16.15 19.03 -15.24
C ILE A 461 -15.30 20.13 -14.63
N LEU A 462 -14.12 19.80 -14.09
CA LEU A 462 -13.22 20.80 -13.52
C LEU A 462 -12.72 21.80 -14.56
N THR A 463 -12.41 21.34 -15.79
CA THR A 463 -11.98 22.24 -16.87
C THR A 463 -13.11 23.18 -17.29
N GLN A 464 -14.36 22.69 -17.34
CA GLN A 464 -15.53 23.53 -17.61
C GLN A 464 -15.75 24.55 -16.49
N LEU A 465 -15.72 24.13 -15.23
CA LEU A 465 -15.83 25.04 -14.08
C LEU A 465 -14.77 26.14 -14.09
N VAL A 466 -13.52 25.78 -14.40
CA VAL A 466 -12.41 26.73 -14.54
C VAL A 466 -12.68 27.73 -15.67
N HIS A 467 -13.24 27.27 -16.79
CA HIS A 467 -13.57 28.13 -17.92
C HIS A 467 -14.67 29.13 -17.57
N GLU A 468 -15.79 28.64 -17.01
CA GLU A 468 -16.93 29.47 -16.60
C GLU A 468 -16.51 30.51 -15.53
N LEU A 469 -15.73 30.10 -14.53
CA LEU A 469 -15.24 31.02 -13.50
C LEU A 469 -14.30 32.09 -14.05
N LYS A 470 -13.53 31.81 -15.11
CA LYS A 470 -12.70 32.84 -15.74
C LYS A 470 -13.55 33.86 -16.48
N GLU A 471 -14.60 33.42 -17.17
CA GLU A 471 -15.52 34.33 -17.88
C GLU A 471 -16.33 35.23 -16.94
N MET A 472 -16.51 34.83 -15.68
CA MET A 472 -17.19 35.65 -14.67
C MET A 472 -16.27 36.67 -13.98
N VAL A 473 -14.95 36.43 -13.97
CA VAL A 473 -13.95 37.24 -13.25
C VAL A 473 -13.28 38.29 -14.15
N ASP A 474 -13.27 38.07 -15.48
CA ASP A 474 -12.88 39.06 -16.50
C ASP A 474 -14.06 39.99 -16.85
#